data_AF-A0A0K8RRW2-F1
#
_entry.id   AF-A0A0K8RRW2-F1
#
_cell.length_a   1.000
_cell.length_b   1.000
_cell.length_c   1.000
_cell.angle_alpha   90.00
_cell.angle_beta   90.00
_cell.angle_gamma   90.00
#
_symmetry.space_group_name_H-M   'P 1'
#
loop_
_entity.id
_entity.type
_entity.pdbx_description
1 polymer ?
#
loop_
_entity_poly.entity_id
_entity_poly.type
_entity_poly.pdbx_seq_one_letter_code
_entity_poly.pdbx_strand_id
1 'polypeptide(L)'
;ARLTYYVAGYAARKCILKTKRRICMDQLLLPASEGKNLNAAVFTKTCDFGGLLYPSVRLFKFVSDIEDIFTGCFSTTKLHHDSIMDVLAVVHRKDTSGIGCDEHCKVLTANLVGFYLVTRMHFYVKGLNRSRDFTRRKAKQHLKQSRV
;
A
#
# COMPACT_ATOMS: atom_id res chain seq x y z
N ALA A 1 4.62 -2.48 8.74
CA ALA A 1 6.07 -2.40 8.43
C ALA A 1 6.52 -3.36 7.32
N ARG A 2 6.70 -4.67 7.55
CA ARG A 2 7.29 -5.60 6.55
C ARG A 2 6.45 -5.79 5.28
N LEU A 3 5.13 -5.98 5.43
CA LEU A 3 4.22 -6.07 4.27
C LEU A 3 4.12 -4.73 3.53
N THR A 4 4.07 -3.61 4.27
CA THR A 4 4.09 -2.25 3.70
C THR A 4 5.31 -2.04 2.81
N TYR A 5 6.49 -2.50 3.24
CA TYR A 5 7.72 -2.43 2.44
C TYR A 5 7.61 -3.23 1.13
N TYR A 6 7.06 -4.45 1.20
CA TYR A 6 6.80 -5.27 0.01
C TYR A 6 5.82 -4.58 -0.97
N VAL A 7 4.73 -4.02 -0.46
CA VAL A 7 3.74 -3.30 -1.28
C VAL A 7 4.32 -2.00 -1.84
N ALA A 8 5.22 -1.32 -1.11
CA ALA A 8 5.94 -0.16 -1.63
C ALA A 8 6.80 -0.53 -2.85
N GLY A 9 7.45 -1.71 -2.85
CA GLY A 9 8.14 -2.24 -4.04
C GLY A 9 7.20 -2.51 -5.21
N TYR A 10 6.00 -3.01 -4.93
CA TYR A 10 4.96 -3.18 -5.94
C TYR A 10 4.47 -1.85 -6.52
N ALA A 11 4.23 -0.84 -5.68
CA ALA A 11 3.88 0.51 -6.09
C ALA A 11 5.00 1.15 -6.94
N ALA A 12 6.26 0.95 -6.56
CA ALA A 12 7.41 1.40 -7.34
C ALA A 12 7.44 0.79 -8.73
N ARG A 13 7.18 -0.52 -8.86
CA ARG A 13 7.09 -1.19 -10.16
C ARG A 13 6.00 -0.59 -11.05
N LYS A 14 4.87 -0.19 -10.46
CA LYS A 14 3.72 0.33 -11.20
C LYS A 14 3.82 1.81 -11.53
N CYS A 15 4.49 2.61 -10.70
CA CYS A 15 4.53 4.07 -10.84
C CYS A 15 5.91 4.59 -11.23
N ILE A 16 6.97 4.11 -10.57
CA ILE A 16 8.33 4.68 -10.68
C ILE A 16 9.05 4.12 -11.91
N LEU A 17 9.02 2.81 -12.14
CA LEU A 17 9.69 2.22 -13.32
C LEU A 17 9.11 2.74 -14.64
N LYS A 18 7.85 3.17 -14.66
CA LYS A 18 7.22 3.75 -15.86
C LYS A 18 7.81 5.11 -16.24
N THR A 19 8.40 5.85 -15.30
CA THR A 19 9.03 7.14 -15.59
C THR A 19 10.26 6.99 -16.48
N LYS A 20 10.93 5.83 -16.47
CA LYS A 20 12.19 5.56 -17.19
C LYS A 20 13.30 6.59 -16.91
N ARG A 21 13.22 7.32 -15.79
CA ARG A 21 14.22 8.32 -15.37
C ARG A 21 15.11 7.77 -14.28
N ARG A 22 16.42 7.73 -14.53
CA ARG A 22 17.42 7.23 -13.56
C ARG A 22 17.37 8.00 -12.25
N ILE A 23 17.32 9.32 -12.30
CA ILE A 23 17.28 10.18 -11.10
C ILE A 23 16.14 9.79 -10.14
N CYS A 24 14.93 9.56 -10.66
CA CYS A 24 13.80 9.13 -9.82
C CYS A 24 13.97 7.71 -9.28
N MET A 25 14.54 6.81 -10.09
CA MET A 25 14.81 5.44 -9.65
C MET A 25 15.87 5.43 -8.55
N ASP A 26 16.98 6.13 -8.72
CA ASP A 26 18.09 6.17 -7.77
C ASP A 26 17.70 6.83 -6.45
N GLN A 27 16.81 7.83 -6.48
CA GLN A 27 16.29 8.46 -5.26
C GLN A 27 15.27 7.60 -4.51
N LEU A 28 14.56 6.70 -5.20
CA LEU A 28 13.39 6.02 -4.66
C LEU A 28 13.56 4.51 -4.50
N LEU A 29 14.57 3.91 -5.13
CA LEU A 29 14.88 2.49 -5.10
C LEU A 29 16.32 2.27 -4.65
N LEU A 30 16.56 1.14 -4.00
CA LEU A 30 17.89 0.67 -3.63
C LEU A 30 18.30 -0.48 -4.55
N PRO A 31 19.62 -0.64 -4.79
CA PRO A 31 20.17 -1.90 -5.28
C PRO A 31 19.74 -3.06 -4.38
N ALA A 32 19.51 -4.24 -4.95
CA ALA A 32 19.04 -5.39 -4.18
C ALA A 32 20.05 -5.82 -3.10
N SER A 33 21.34 -5.63 -3.33
CA SER A 33 22.42 -5.89 -2.36
C SER A 33 22.26 -5.06 -1.08
N GLU A 34 21.85 -3.81 -1.21
CA GLU A 34 21.64 -2.89 -0.08
C GLU A 34 20.26 -3.09 0.53
N GLY A 35 19.23 -3.15 -0.31
CA GLY A 35 17.84 -3.28 0.15
C GLY A 35 17.58 -4.55 0.96
N LYS A 36 18.25 -5.66 0.65
CA LYS A 36 18.14 -6.93 1.39
C LYS A 36 18.66 -6.85 2.83
N ASN A 37 19.46 -5.85 3.16
CA ASN A 37 20.02 -5.65 4.50
C ASN A 37 19.07 -4.87 5.43
N LEU A 38 17.99 -4.29 4.88
CA LEU A 38 17.02 -3.56 5.69
C LEU A 38 16.10 -4.51 6.45
N ASN A 39 15.89 -4.25 7.75
CA ASN A 39 14.96 -5.01 8.60
C ASN A 39 13.51 -5.00 8.06
N ALA A 40 13.11 -3.92 7.39
CA ALA A 40 11.79 -3.83 6.76
C ALA A 40 11.64 -4.78 5.56
N ALA A 41 12.75 -5.18 4.93
CA ALA A 41 12.78 -5.98 3.72
C ALA A 41 12.75 -7.50 3.98
N VAL A 42 12.72 -7.96 5.24
CA VAL A 42 12.76 -9.41 5.58
C VAL A 42 11.73 -10.22 4.79
N PHE A 43 10.48 -9.75 4.73
CA PHE A 43 9.43 -10.44 3.98
C PHE A 43 9.69 -10.41 2.46
N THR A 44 10.07 -9.25 1.92
CA THR A 44 10.44 -9.10 0.51
C THR A 44 11.56 -10.06 0.13
N LYS A 45 12.62 -10.14 0.94
CA LYS A 45 13.76 -11.04 0.73
C LYS A 45 13.32 -12.50 0.68
N THR A 46 12.44 -12.94 1.59
CA THR A 46 11.93 -14.31 1.61
C THR A 46 11.13 -14.66 0.34
N CYS A 47 10.45 -13.68 -0.26
CA CYS A 47 9.67 -13.87 -1.48
C CYS A 47 10.43 -13.51 -2.77
N ASP A 48 11.69 -13.11 -2.69
CA ASP A 48 12.45 -12.58 -3.82
C ASP A 48 13.21 -13.69 -4.57
N PHE A 49 12.76 -13.95 -5.81
CA PHE A 49 13.41 -14.86 -6.75
C PHE A 49 14.23 -14.10 -7.81
N GLY A 50 14.70 -12.89 -7.51
CA GLY A 50 15.55 -12.07 -8.39
C GLY A 50 14.81 -10.98 -9.16
N GLY A 51 13.53 -10.73 -8.83
CA GLY A 51 12.68 -9.79 -9.55
C GLY A 51 12.01 -8.75 -8.68
N LEU A 52 12.20 -8.76 -7.35
CA LEU A 52 11.56 -7.77 -6.49
C LEU A 52 12.36 -6.47 -6.41
N LEU A 53 11.62 -5.36 -6.28
CA LEU A 53 12.20 -4.04 -6.08
C LEU A 53 12.32 -3.76 -4.58
N TYR A 54 13.40 -3.09 -4.21
CA TYR A 54 13.66 -2.68 -2.83
C TYR A 54 13.49 -1.16 -2.73
N PRO A 55 12.42 -0.67 -2.09
CA PRO A 55 12.23 0.76 -1.84
C PRO A 55 13.37 1.39 -1.03
N SER A 56 13.75 2.60 -1.40
CA SER A 56 14.54 3.48 -0.53
C SER A 56 13.78 3.79 0.77
N VAL A 57 14.51 4.29 1.76
CA VAL A 57 13.92 4.80 3.02
C VAL A 57 12.91 5.91 2.72
N ARG A 58 13.20 6.81 1.76
CA ARG A 58 12.30 7.90 1.36
C ARG A 58 10.97 7.36 0.83
N LEU A 59 11.02 6.40 -0.11
CA LEU A 59 9.82 5.79 -0.66
C LEU A 59 9.05 4.98 0.38
N PHE A 60 9.76 4.21 1.20
CA PHE A 60 9.12 3.40 2.24
C PHE A 60 8.40 4.28 3.28
N LYS A 61 9.03 5.39 3.70
CA LYS A 61 8.41 6.35 4.61
C LYS A 61 7.14 6.94 3.99
N PHE A 62 7.23 7.43 2.76
CA PHE A 62 6.08 7.99 2.04
C PHE A 62 4.90 7.02 1.95
N VAL A 63 5.15 5.76 1.59
CA VAL A 63 4.09 4.73 1.53
C VAL A 63 3.54 4.40 2.92
N SER A 64 4.40 4.38 3.95
CA SER A 64 3.97 4.14 5.32
C SER A 64 3.07 5.27 5.85
N ASP A 65 3.40 6.52 5.55
CA ASP A 65 2.57 7.67 5.92
C ASP A 65 1.16 7.57 5.31
N ILE A 66 1.05 7.12 4.05
CA ILE A 66 -0.24 6.89 3.40
C ILE A 66 -0.98 5.70 4.05
N GLU A 67 -0.29 4.60 4.37
CA GLU A 67 -0.90 3.45 5.05
C GLU A 67 -1.42 3.80 6.44
N ASP A 68 -0.70 4.64 7.18
CA ASP A 68 -1.09 5.10 8.51
C ASP A 68 -2.34 5.99 8.42
N ILE A 69 -2.42 6.88 7.43
CA ILE A 69 -3.64 7.66 7.15
C ILE A 69 -4.80 6.72 6.80
N PHE A 70 -4.59 5.79 5.87
CA PHE A 70 -5.62 4.84 5.46
C PHE A 70 -6.15 4.05 6.66
N THR A 71 -5.24 3.49 7.46
CA THR A 71 -5.58 2.75 8.69
C THR A 71 -6.34 3.65 9.66
N GLY A 72 -5.86 4.86 9.92
CA GLY A 72 -6.51 5.81 10.83
C GLY A 72 -7.96 6.12 10.46
N CYS A 73 -8.23 6.33 9.17
CA CYS A 73 -9.59 6.56 8.67
C CYS A 73 -10.51 5.36 8.94
N PHE A 74 -10.06 4.13 8.65
CA PHE A 74 -10.89 2.94 8.82
C PHE A 74 -10.86 2.31 10.22
N SER A 75 -10.03 2.83 11.13
CA SER A 75 -10.09 2.51 12.56
C SER A 75 -11.27 3.19 13.26
N THR A 76 -11.73 4.33 12.75
CA THR A 76 -12.77 5.16 13.37
C THR A 76 -14.06 5.21 12.56
N THR A 77 -13.96 4.99 11.24
CA THR A 77 -15.07 5.16 10.31
C THR A 77 -15.38 3.86 9.58
N LYS A 78 -16.68 3.56 9.41
CA LYS A 78 -17.12 2.42 8.58
C LYS A 78 -16.91 2.75 7.11
N LEU A 79 -16.72 1.72 6.29
CA LEU A 79 -16.69 1.87 4.84
C LEU A 79 -18.03 2.41 4.31
N HIS A 80 -17.97 3.44 3.47
CA HIS A 80 -19.06 4.00 2.68
C HIS A 80 -18.56 4.43 1.29
N HIS A 81 -19.46 4.96 0.47
CA HIS A 81 -19.19 5.31 -0.93
C HIS A 81 -18.11 6.39 -1.09
N ASP A 82 -18.07 7.37 -0.19
CA ASP A 82 -17.07 8.46 -0.23
C ASP A 82 -15.77 8.17 0.52
N SER A 83 -15.59 7.00 1.14
CA SER A 83 -14.46 6.78 2.05
C SER A 83 -13.08 6.95 1.37
N ILE A 84 -12.97 6.74 0.06
CA ILE A 84 -11.71 7.01 -0.67
C ILE A 84 -11.42 8.52 -0.77
N MET A 85 -12.46 9.34 -0.92
CA MET A 85 -12.33 10.80 -0.96
C MET A 85 -11.97 11.36 0.42
N ASP A 86 -12.51 10.78 1.50
CA ASP A 86 -12.15 11.19 2.86
C ASP A 86 -10.68 10.92 3.15
N VAL A 87 -10.18 9.73 2.78
CA VAL A 87 -8.76 9.38 2.90
C VAL A 87 -7.91 10.34 2.08
N LEU A 88 -8.30 10.64 0.84
CA LEU A 88 -7.60 11.62 -0.01
C LEU A 88 -7.57 13.01 0.63
N ALA A 89 -8.66 13.47 1.23
CA ALA A 89 -8.72 14.76 1.90
C ALA A 89 -7.72 14.83 3.06
N VAL A 90 -7.56 13.75 3.84
CA VAL A 90 -6.56 13.69 4.92
C VAL A 90 -5.14 13.67 4.36
N VAL A 91 -4.88 12.91 3.27
CA VAL A 91 -3.57 12.91 2.60
C VAL A 91 -3.17 14.32 2.14
N HIS A 92 -4.09 15.07 1.53
CA HIS A 92 -3.82 16.43 1.06
C HIS A 92 -3.57 17.41 2.23
N ARG A 93 -4.24 17.23 3.36
CA ARG A 93 -4.06 18.09 4.55
C ARG A 93 -2.74 17.86 5.28
N LYS A 94 -2.20 16.64 5.26
CA LYS A 94 -0.99 16.28 6.03
C LYS A 94 0.32 16.80 5.41
N ASP A 95 0.25 17.52 4.28
CA ASP A 95 1.40 18.01 3.52
C ASP A 95 2.53 16.96 3.39
N THR A 96 2.18 15.80 2.82
CA THR A 96 3.16 14.73 2.62
C THR A 96 4.23 15.20 1.65
N SER A 97 5.49 15.21 2.08
CA SER A 97 6.62 15.58 1.23
C SER A 97 6.61 14.77 -0.07
N GLY A 98 6.60 15.48 -1.20
CA GLY A 98 6.56 14.83 -2.51
C GLY A 98 7.76 13.92 -2.78
N ILE A 99 7.57 12.98 -3.70
CA ILE A 99 8.58 12.00 -4.13
C ILE A 99 8.98 12.19 -5.59
N GLY A 100 10.25 11.94 -5.89
CA GLY A 100 10.85 12.13 -7.21
C GLY A 100 11.73 13.38 -7.28
N CYS A 101 12.34 13.59 -8.45
CA CYS A 101 13.07 14.81 -8.76
C CYS A 101 12.12 15.98 -9.04
N ASP A 102 12.64 17.20 -9.06
CA ASP A 102 11.85 18.44 -9.18
C ASP A 102 10.87 18.43 -10.37
N GLU A 103 11.31 17.91 -11.51
CA GLU A 103 10.50 17.78 -12.73
C GLU A 103 9.30 16.83 -12.55
N HIS A 104 9.50 15.70 -11.84
CA HIS A 104 8.50 14.63 -11.74
C HIS A 104 7.77 14.60 -10.40
N CYS A 105 8.18 15.44 -9.44
CA CYS A 105 7.74 15.37 -8.05
C CYS A 105 6.21 15.37 -7.93
N LYS A 106 5.54 16.35 -8.55
CA LYS A 106 4.08 16.49 -8.50
C LYS A 106 3.36 15.28 -9.12
N VAL A 107 3.74 14.91 -10.35
CA VAL A 107 3.08 13.83 -11.11
C VAL A 107 3.32 12.47 -10.46
N LEU A 108 4.55 12.19 -10.02
CA LEU A 108 4.89 10.91 -9.41
C LEU A 108 4.22 10.73 -8.04
N THR A 109 4.16 11.80 -7.25
CA THR A 109 3.44 11.82 -5.97
C THR A 109 1.96 11.51 -6.19
N ALA A 110 1.29 12.24 -7.07
CA ALA A 110 -0.13 12.02 -7.36
C ALA A 110 -0.42 10.60 -7.88
N ASN A 111 0.41 10.11 -8.81
CA ASN A 111 0.28 8.76 -9.36
C ASN A 111 0.44 7.69 -8.28
N LEU A 112 1.44 7.85 -7.40
CA LEU A 112 1.70 6.86 -6.36
C LEU A 112 0.62 6.87 -5.27
N VAL A 113 0.14 8.05 -4.85
CA VAL A 113 -0.99 8.20 -3.92
C VAL A 113 -2.23 7.53 -4.50
N GLY A 114 -2.63 7.90 -5.73
CA GLY A 114 -3.81 7.35 -6.39
C GLY A 114 -3.72 5.84 -6.55
N PHE A 115 -2.59 5.34 -7.06
CA PHE A 115 -2.36 3.90 -7.22
C PHE A 115 -2.44 3.15 -5.89
N TYR A 116 -1.76 3.66 -4.86
CA TYR A 116 -1.68 3.00 -3.56
C TYR A 116 -3.05 2.95 -2.88
N LEU A 117 -3.76 4.08 -2.81
CA LEU A 117 -5.07 4.16 -2.15
C LEU A 117 -6.11 3.28 -2.84
N VAL A 118 -6.17 3.29 -4.17
CA VAL A 118 -7.07 2.41 -4.93
C VAL A 118 -6.73 0.95 -4.65
N THR A 119 -5.46 0.57 -4.75
CA THR A 119 -5.01 -0.80 -4.48
C THR A 119 -5.34 -1.23 -3.05
N ARG A 120 -5.12 -0.35 -2.07
CA ARG A 120 -5.35 -0.62 -0.65
C ARG A 120 -6.83 -0.75 -0.33
N MET A 121 -7.68 0.08 -0.95
CA MET A 121 -9.13 -0.02 -0.87
C MET A 121 -9.63 -1.35 -1.42
N HIS A 122 -9.13 -1.79 -2.58
CA HIS A 122 -9.49 -3.10 -3.13
C HIS A 122 -9.16 -4.23 -2.15
N PHE A 123 -7.97 -4.23 -1.55
CA PHE A 123 -7.60 -5.24 -0.57
C PHE A 123 -8.44 -5.16 0.70
N TYR A 124 -8.78 -3.96 1.16
CA TYR A 124 -9.63 -3.75 2.32
C TYR A 124 -11.04 -4.31 2.09
N VAL A 125 -11.70 -3.93 1.00
CA VAL A 125 -13.03 -4.40 0.62
C VAL A 125 -13.03 -5.92 0.42
N LYS A 126 -12.02 -6.47 -0.26
CA LYS A 126 -11.87 -7.92 -0.42
C LYS A 126 -11.76 -8.63 0.93
N GLY A 127 -11.04 -8.06 1.88
CA GLY A 127 -10.94 -8.56 3.25
C GLY A 127 -12.28 -8.56 3.98
N LEU A 128 -13.01 -7.44 3.93
CA LEU A 128 -14.34 -7.32 4.53
C LEU A 128 -15.34 -8.33 3.94
N ASN A 129 -15.34 -8.49 2.62
CA ASN A 129 -16.22 -9.44 1.95
C ASN A 129 -15.92 -10.89 2.35
N ARG A 130 -14.63 -11.26 2.44
CA ARG A 130 -14.23 -12.59 2.92
C ARG A 130 -14.68 -12.85 4.36
N SER A 131 -14.58 -11.85 5.23
CA SER A 131 -15.05 -11.95 6.62
C SER A 131 -16.58 -12.13 6.70
N ARG A 132 -17.35 -11.31 5.96
CA ARG A 132 -18.82 -11.42 5.88
C ARG A 132 -19.25 -12.79 5.37
N ASP A 133 -18.59 -13.30 4.34
CA ASP A 133 -18.87 -14.62 3.79
C ASP A 133 -18.60 -15.75 4.78
N PHE A 134 -17.49 -15.67 5.51
CA PHE A 134 -17.17 -16.63 6.56
C PHE A 134 -18.24 -16.65 7.66
N THR A 135 -18.63 -15.49 8.17
CA THR A 135 -19.68 -15.36 9.19
C THR A 135 -21.02 -15.90 8.70
N ARG A 136 -21.40 -15.59 7.46
CA ARG A 136 -22.64 -16.08 6.84
C ARG A 136 -22.64 -17.61 6.72
N ARG A 137 -21.51 -18.23 6.34
CA ARG A 137 -21.39 -19.69 6.24
C ARG A 137 -21.50 -20.35 7.62
N LYS A 138 -20.84 -19.79 8.63
CA LYS A 138 -20.92 -20.28 10.02
C LYS A 138 -22.35 -20.20 10.56
N ALA A 139 -23.05 -19.08 10.37
CA ALA A 139 -24.45 -18.93 10.77
C ALA A 139 -25.37 -19.98 10.11
N LYS A 140 -25.18 -20.26 8.81
CA LYS A 140 -25.92 -21.32 8.11
C LYS A 140 -25.64 -22.72 8.66
N GLN A 141 -24.43 -23.01 9.13
CA GLN A 141 -24.10 -24.29 9.76
C GLN A 141 -24.81 -24.45 11.11
N HIS A 142 -24.79 -23.41 11.95
CA HIS A 142 -25.52 -23.42 13.23
C HIS A 142 -27.03 -23.61 13.04
N LEU A 143 -27.64 -22.94 12.07
CA LEU A 143 -29.07 -23.11 11.73
C LEU A 143 -29.41 -24.51 11.20
N LYS A 144 -28.44 -25.25 10.63
CA LYS A 144 -28.64 -26.64 10.23
C LYS A 144 -28.56 -27.60 11.42
N GLN A 145 -27.67 -27.33 12.36
CA GLN A 145 -27.50 -28.14 13.58
C GLN A 145 -28.65 -27.95 14.57
N SER A 146 -29.28 -26.76 14.61
CA SER A 146 -30.42 -26.49 15.49
C SER A 146 -31.77 -27.03 14.97
N ARG A 147 -31.77 -27.68 13.81
CA ARG A 147 -32.96 -28.28 13.17
C ARG A 147 -32.95 -29.81 13.23
N VAL A 148 -31.95 -30.39 13.91
CA VAL A 148 -31.83 -31.81 14.26
C VAL A 148 -32.13 -31.91 15.75
#